data_AF-A0A2V7G1G2-F1
#
_entry.id   AF-A0A2V7G1G2-F1
#
_cell.length_a   1.000
_cell.length_b   1.000
_cell.length_c   1.000
_cell.angle_alpha   90.00
_cell.angle_beta   90.00
_cell.angle_gamma   90.00
#
_symmetry.space_group_name_H-M   'P 1'
#
loop_
_entity.id
_entity.type
_entity.pdbx_description
1 polymer ?
#
loop_
_entity_poly.entity_id
_entity_poly.type
_entity_poly.pdbx_seq_one_letter_code
_entity_poly.pdbx_strand_id
1 'polypeptide(L)'
;MRRAARSVVLHGFKILIVRRRKRVVKLALQNRVPTISYGRSWVEAGLLMSYSPNRSDLLRQAADYVDRILKGAKPADLPVVQPTKFEFVINMKTAKALGLRIPPSLLQRADQVVK
;
A
#
# COMPACT_ATOMS: atom_id res chain seq x y z
N MET A 1 13.43 -12.82 -27.18
CA MET A 1 12.16 -12.15 -26.89
C MET A 1 11.95 -12.02 -25.37
N ARG A 2 12.16 -10.84 -24.77
CA ARG A 2 11.87 -10.60 -23.35
C ARG A 2 10.39 -10.21 -23.22
N ARG A 3 9.57 -11.02 -22.56
CA ARG A 3 8.18 -10.65 -22.18
C ARG A 3 8.25 -9.41 -21.30
N ALA A 4 7.84 -8.25 -21.83
CA ALA A 4 7.66 -7.05 -21.03
C ALA A 4 6.48 -7.28 -20.07
N ALA A 5 6.72 -7.22 -18.76
CA ALA A 5 5.66 -7.20 -17.77
C ALA A 5 4.83 -5.92 -17.96
N ARG A 6 3.53 -6.06 -18.25
CA ARG A 6 2.62 -4.91 -18.49
C ARG A 6 2.27 -4.16 -17.20
N SER A 7 2.45 -4.80 -16.04
CA SER A 7 2.36 -4.20 -14.70
C SER A 7 2.95 -5.17 -13.68
N VAL A 8 3.30 -4.67 -12.49
CA VAL A 8 3.74 -5.51 -11.36
C VAL A 8 2.88 -5.20 -10.13
N VAL A 9 2.28 -6.24 -9.56
CA VAL A 9 1.64 -6.20 -8.26
C VAL A 9 2.66 -6.60 -7.21
N LEU A 10 3.03 -5.68 -6.33
CA LEU A 10 3.90 -5.97 -5.20
C LEU A 10 3.03 -6.40 -4.02
N HIS A 11 2.90 -7.71 -3.87
CA HIS A 11 2.25 -8.35 -2.74
C HIS A 11 3.30 -9.01 -1.85
N GLY A 12 3.35 -8.65 -0.56
CA GLY A 12 4.15 -9.35 0.43
C GLY A 12 4.91 -8.46 1.41
N PHE A 13 4.70 -8.72 2.70
CA PHE A 13 5.50 -8.23 3.83
C PHE A 13 6.87 -8.92 3.94
N LYS A 14 7.51 -9.31 2.83
CA LYS A 14 8.87 -9.86 2.93
C LYS A 14 9.81 -8.75 3.40
N ILE A 15 10.37 -8.91 4.61
CA ILE A 15 11.24 -7.91 5.28
C ILE A 15 12.36 -7.41 4.36
N LEU A 16 12.93 -8.30 3.54
CA LEU A 16 13.99 -7.99 2.57
C LEU A 16 13.52 -7.04 1.45
N ILE A 17 12.29 -7.21 0.96
CA ILE A 17 11.70 -6.36 -0.09
C ILE A 17 11.35 -4.99 0.50
N VAL A 18 10.72 -4.97 1.68
CA VAL A 18 10.33 -3.73 2.38
C VAL A 18 11.56 -2.87 2.68
N ARG A 19 12.64 -3.46 3.22
CA ARG A 19 13.89 -2.73 3.52
C ARG A 19 14.58 -2.19 2.27
N ARG A 20 14.38 -2.82 1.12
CA ARG A 20 14.97 -2.41 -0.17
C ARG A 20 14.00 -1.62 -1.05
N ARG A 21 12.93 -1.08 -0.48
CA ARG A 21 11.86 -0.37 -1.19
C ARG A 21 12.34 0.66 -2.21
N LYS A 22 13.28 1.54 -1.84
CA LYS A 22 13.83 2.54 -2.77
C LYS A 22 14.47 1.90 -4.01
N ARG A 23 15.16 0.76 -3.84
CA ARG A 23 15.80 0.03 -4.95
C ARG A 23 14.75 -0.63 -5.85
N VAL A 24 13.69 -1.20 -5.26
CA VAL A 24 12.56 -1.76 -6.01
C VAL A 24 11.85 -0.68 -6.82
N VAL A 25 11.54 0.46 -6.21
CA VAL A 25 10.94 1.61 -6.91
C VAL A 25 11.83 2.08 -8.06
N LYS A 26 13.13 2.27 -7.80
CA LYS A 26 14.09 2.68 -8.82
C LYS A 26 14.05 1.74 -10.02
N LEU A 27 14.11 0.43 -9.79
CA LEU A 27 14.05 -0.58 -10.85
C LEU A 27 12.73 -0.54 -11.61
N ALA A 28 11.59 -0.40 -10.92
CA ALA A 28 10.28 -0.32 -11.56
C ALA A 28 10.18 0.90 -12.49
N LEU A 29 10.63 2.08 -12.02
CA LEU A 29 10.63 3.31 -12.81
C LEU A 29 11.60 3.24 -14.00
N GLN A 30 12.82 2.72 -13.79
CA GLN A 30 13.80 2.52 -14.86
C GLN A 30 13.28 1.64 -15.99
N ASN A 31 12.49 0.62 -15.66
CA ASN A 31 11.88 -0.27 -16.63
C ASN A 31 10.48 0.18 -17.08
N ARG A 32 10.04 1.38 -16.66
CA ARG A 32 8.72 1.96 -16.95
C ARG A 32 7.55 1.00 -16.66
N VAL A 33 7.66 0.24 -15.58
CA VAL A 33 6.64 -0.73 -15.17
C VAL A 33 5.63 -0.05 -14.25
N PRO A 34 4.34 0.03 -14.62
CA PRO A 34 3.29 0.48 -13.71
C PRO A 34 3.14 -0.49 -12.53
N THR A 35 3.06 0.04 -11.31
CA THR A 35 3.03 -0.77 -10.08
C THR A 35 1.88 -0.45 -9.16
N ILE A 36 1.27 -1.49 -8.59
CA ILE A 36 0.39 -1.37 -7.43
C ILE A 36 0.98 -2.12 -6.25
N SER A 37 0.82 -1.58 -5.04
CA SER A 37 1.46 -2.11 -3.83
C SER A 37 0.53 -2.15 -2.63
N TYR A 38 0.93 -2.92 -1.62
CA TYR A 38 0.28 -2.94 -0.31
C TYR A 38 0.96 -1.92 0.61
N GLY A 39 0.30 -0.79 0.86
CA GLY A 39 0.73 0.24 1.81
C GLY A 39 1.19 1.56 1.18
N ARG A 40 0.62 2.66 1.67
CA ARG A 40 0.91 4.05 1.27
C ARG A 40 2.40 4.39 1.17
N SER A 41 3.21 3.87 2.08
CA SER A 41 4.66 4.16 2.14
C SER A 41 5.45 3.76 0.87
N TRP A 42 4.89 2.88 0.03
CA TRP A 42 5.42 2.55 -1.29
C TRP A 42 5.12 3.60 -2.35
N VAL A 43 3.94 4.22 -2.28
CA VAL A 43 3.53 5.32 -3.14
C VAL A 43 4.36 6.56 -2.83
N GLU A 44 4.59 6.84 -1.55
CA GLU A 44 5.50 7.90 -1.08
C GLU A 44 6.94 7.67 -1.50
N ALA A 45 7.37 6.40 -1.61
CA ALA A 45 8.70 6.06 -2.11
C ALA A 45 8.83 6.16 -3.65
N GLY A 46 7.72 6.39 -4.37
CA GLY A 46 7.70 6.64 -5.82
C GLY A 46 6.99 5.58 -6.66
N LEU A 47 6.34 4.56 -6.07
CA LEU A 47 5.47 3.68 -6.83
C LEU A 47 4.18 4.39 -7.28
N LEU A 48 3.53 3.82 -8.30
CA LEU A 48 2.36 4.44 -8.92
C LEU A 48 1.13 4.46 -8.00
N MET A 49 0.73 3.31 -7.43
CA MET A 49 -0.50 3.20 -6.63
C MET A 49 -0.37 2.23 -5.45
N SER A 50 -1.25 2.39 -4.45
CA SER A 50 -1.46 1.38 -3.40
C SER A 50 -2.92 1.28 -2.99
N TYR A 51 -3.34 0.06 -2.68
CA TYR A 51 -4.60 -0.20 -1.99
C TYR A 51 -4.33 -1.12 -0.80
N SER A 52 -4.66 -0.67 0.41
CA SER A 52 -4.37 -1.42 1.63
C SER A 52 -5.28 -0.98 2.78
N PRO A 53 -5.41 -1.80 3.85
CA PRO A 53 -5.95 -1.34 5.11
C PRO A 53 -5.30 -0.04 5.59
N ASN A 54 -6.09 0.84 6.19
CA ASN A 54 -5.57 2.04 6.81
C ASN A 54 -4.70 1.65 8.02
N ARG A 55 -3.40 1.93 7.94
CA ARG A 55 -2.44 1.47 8.94
C ARG A 55 -2.68 2.08 10.32
N SER A 56 -3.08 3.36 10.38
CA SER A 56 -3.36 4.03 11.65
C SER A 56 -4.60 3.44 12.32
N ASP A 57 -5.63 3.13 11.54
CA ASP A 57 -6.84 2.49 12.03
C ASP A 57 -6.56 1.08 12.57
N LEU A 58 -5.81 0.28 11.81
CA LEU A 58 -5.34 -1.04 12.26
C LEU A 58 -4.58 -0.98 13.60
N LEU A 59 -3.73 0.02 13.79
CA LEU A 59 -2.96 0.18 15.02
C LEU A 59 -3.84 0.60 16.20
N ARG A 60 -4.91 1.38 15.98
CA ARG A 60 -5.90 1.68 17.03
C ARG A 60 -6.66 0.43 17.45
N GLN A 61 -7.14 -0.35 16.49
CA GLN A 61 -7.82 -1.62 16.78
C GLN A 61 -6.91 -2.59 17.56
N ALA A 62 -5.62 -2.64 17.20
CA ALA A 62 -4.64 -3.43 17.96
C ALA A 62 -4.43 -2.91 19.39
N ALA A 63 -4.42 -1.58 19.59
CA ALA A 63 -4.31 -0.99 20.92
C ALA A 63 -5.52 -1.33 21.80
N ASP A 64 -6.74 -1.34 21.23
CA ASP A 64 -7.95 -1.75 21.95
C ASP A 64 -7.87 -3.23 22.39
N TYR A 65 -7.28 -4.09 21.57
CA TYR A 65 -7.01 -5.49 21.95
C TYR A 65 -6.06 -5.57 23.13
N VAL A 66 -4.95 -4.83 23.07
CA VAL A 66 -3.97 -4.79 24.16
C VAL A 66 -4.61 -4.28 25.44
N ASP A 67 -5.41 -3.21 25.39
CA ASP A 67 -6.11 -2.67 26.56
C ASP A 67 -7.04 -3.72 27.21
N ARG A 68 -7.81 -4.45 26.41
CA ARG A 68 -8.69 -5.54 26.92
C ARG A 68 -7.90 -6.66 27.59
N ILE A 69 -6.76 -7.06 27.01
CA ILE A 69 -5.89 -8.09 27.59
C ILE A 69 -5.30 -7.60 28.91
N LEU A 70 -4.81 -6.36 28.95
CA LEU A 70 -4.27 -5.75 30.17
C LEU A 70 -5.32 -5.62 31.28
N LYS A 71 -6.60 -5.52 30.93
CA LYS A 71 -7.74 -5.55 31.85
C LYS A 71 -8.22 -6.96 32.24
N GLY A 72 -7.54 -8.01 31.79
CA GLY A 72 -7.79 -9.40 32.21
C GLY A 72 -8.55 -10.27 31.21
N ALA A 73 -8.88 -9.77 30.01
CA ALA A 73 -9.45 -10.62 28.98
C ALA A 73 -8.42 -11.66 28.49
N LYS A 74 -8.83 -12.92 28.33
CA LYS A 74 -7.95 -13.96 27.77
C LYS A 74 -7.85 -13.80 26.26
N PRO A 75 -6.65 -13.82 25.65
CA PRO A 75 -6.49 -13.69 24.20
C PRO A 75 -7.30 -14.72 23.39
N ALA A 76 -7.50 -15.93 23.91
CA ALA A 76 -8.28 -16.99 23.26
C ALA A 76 -9.78 -16.68 23.15
N ASP A 77 -10.30 -15.78 24.00
CA ASP A 77 -11.71 -15.39 24.02
C ASP A 77 -11.97 -14.13 23.19
N LEU A 78 -10.92 -13.45 22.72
CA LEU A 78 -11.04 -12.27 21.88
C LEU A 78 -11.29 -12.68 20.43
N PRO A 79 -12.26 -12.06 19.73
CA PRO A 79 -12.53 -12.40 18.33
C PRO A 79 -11.33 -12.04 17.44
N VAL A 80 -11.26 -12.58 16.22
CA VAL A 80 -10.32 -12.06 15.21
C VAL A 80 -10.98 -10.88 14.52
N VAL A 81 -10.36 -9.69 14.60
CA VAL A 81 -10.87 -8.50 13.91
C VAL A 81 -10.19 -8.33 12.56
N GLN A 82 -11.01 -8.13 11.53
CA GLN A 82 -10.58 -7.82 10.18
C GLN A 82 -10.53 -6.31 9.97
N PRO A 83 -9.62 -5.80 9.12
CA PRO A 83 -9.62 -4.39 8.78
C PRO A 83 -10.92 -4.00 8.09
N THR A 84 -11.57 -2.95 8.60
CA THR A 84 -12.81 -2.40 8.04
C THR A 84 -12.55 -1.15 7.20
N LYS A 85 -11.45 -0.44 7.47
CA LYS A 85 -11.06 0.78 6.76
C LYS A 85 -9.87 0.53 5.84
N PHE A 86 -10.02 0.92 4.58
CA PHE A 86 -8.99 0.84 3.54
C PHE A 86 -8.63 2.23 3.04
N GLU A 87 -7.45 2.34 2.43
CA GLU A 87 -6.98 3.53 1.74
C GLU A 87 -6.49 3.19 0.33
N PHE A 88 -6.94 3.97 -0.64
CA PHE A 88 -6.47 3.98 -2.02
C PHE A 88 -5.66 5.25 -2.29
N VAL A 89 -4.39 5.08 -2.66
CA VAL A 89 -3.44 6.19 -2.85
C VAL A 89 -2.85 6.14 -4.25
N ILE A 90 -2.80 7.29 -4.93
CA ILE A 90 -2.26 7.46 -6.28
C ILE A 90 -1.10 8.48 -6.27
N ASN A 91 0.01 8.17 -6.93
CA ASN A 91 1.11 9.11 -7.17
C ASN A 91 1.05 9.71 -8.57
N MET A 92 0.72 11.01 -8.65
CA MET A 92 0.60 11.71 -9.92
C MET A 92 1.94 12.08 -10.56
N LYS A 93 3.02 12.24 -9.78
CA LYS A 93 4.38 12.39 -10.33
C LYS A 93 4.78 11.14 -11.10
N THR A 94 4.56 9.97 -10.49
CA THR A 94 4.87 8.70 -11.12
C THR A 94 3.99 8.43 -12.33
N ALA A 95 2.67 8.73 -12.25
CA ALA A 95 1.78 8.61 -13.41
C ALA A 95 2.29 9.44 -14.61
N LYS A 96 2.67 10.70 -14.38
CA LYS A 96 3.25 11.58 -15.41
C LYS A 96 4.58 11.02 -15.96
N ALA A 97 5.49 10.58 -15.11
CA ALA A 97 6.77 10.00 -15.52
C ALA A 97 6.62 8.73 -16.36
N LEU A 98 5.53 7.97 -16.15
CA LEU A 98 5.18 6.78 -16.93
C LEU A 98 4.33 7.10 -18.17
N GLY A 99 3.95 8.36 -18.41
CA GLY A 99 3.07 8.75 -19.52
C GLY A 99 1.63 8.24 -19.37
N LEU A 100 1.19 7.96 -18.15
CA LEU A 100 -0.14 7.42 -17.87
C LEU A 100 -1.14 8.55 -17.57
N ARG A 101 -2.27 8.54 -18.28
CA ARG A 101 -3.43 9.38 -17.96
C ARG A 101 -4.33 8.64 -16.98
N ILE A 102 -4.44 9.15 -15.76
CA ILE A 102 -5.34 8.59 -14.74
C ILE A 102 -6.76 9.13 -14.98
N PRO A 103 -7.79 8.27 -15.11
CA PRO A 103 -9.17 8.71 -15.29
C PRO A 103 -9.68 9.54 -14.10
N PRO A 104 -10.49 10.60 -14.31
CA PRO A 104 -11.08 11.37 -13.22
C PRO A 104 -11.91 10.52 -12.25
N SER A 105 -12.63 9.52 -12.76
CA SER A 105 -13.41 8.57 -11.94
C SER A 105 -12.55 7.75 -10.99
N LEU A 106 -11.29 7.49 -11.34
CA LEU A 106 -10.35 6.79 -10.47
C LEU A 106 -9.74 7.73 -9.42
N LEU A 107 -9.44 8.98 -9.81
CA LEU A 107 -8.97 10.01 -8.89
C LEU A 107 -10.02 10.33 -7.81
N GLN A 108 -11.30 10.38 -8.17
CA GLN A 108 -12.40 10.61 -7.23
C GLN A 108 -12.54 9.49 -6.19
N ARG A 109 -12.11 8.27 -6.51
CA ARG A 109 -12.11 7.14 -5.56
C ARG A 109 -10.86 7.08 -4.69
N ALA A 110 -9.82 7.83 -5.03
CA ALA A 110 -8.58 7.83 -4.26
C ALA A 110 -8.80 8.63 -2.97
N ASP A 111 -8.54 7.99 -1.84
CA ASP A 111 -8.50 8.66 -0.53
C ASP A 111 -7.38 9.69 -0.47
N GLN A 112 -6.30 9.47 -1.23
CA GLN A 112 -5.19 10.42 -1.32
C GLN A 112 -4.51 10.43 -2.68
N VAL A 113 -4.11 11.63 -3.10
CA VAL A 113 -3.31 11.86 -4.29
C VAL A 113 -1.99 12.54 -3.89
N VAL A 114 -0.88 11.84 -4.11
CA VAL A 114 0.48 12.36 -3.92
C VAL A 114 0.87 13.17 -5.16
N LYS A 115 1.23 14.44 -4.95
CA LYS A 115 1.60 15.39 -5.99
C LYS A 115 3.10 15.52 -6.15
#